data_AF-A0A412KTF9-F1
#
_entry.id   AF-A0A412KTF9-F1
#
_cell.length_a   1.000
_cell.length_b   1.000
_cell.length_c   1.000
_cell.angle_alpha   90.00
_cell.angle_beta   90.00
_cell.angle_gamma   90.00
#
_symmetry.space_group_name_H-M   'P 1'
#
loop_
_entity.id
_entity.type
_entity.pdbx_description
1 polymer ?
#
loop_
_entity_poly.entity_id
_entity_poly.type
_entity_poly.pdbx_seq_one_letter_code
_entity_poly.pdbx_strand_id
1 'polypeptide(L)'
;MNCEQTVGNDFVPDVSLPEVKDKVLVDHPRNLEMIRRLKQTTNARLGIGRAGDRFKTETLLKFRADHAIAQDAVWTDIDETLIDEMGFYKVQTLVKDKEEYVRRPDRGRIFSAETMAAIERDCIHDPDVQIIVADGLSGFAINANLRDIYAIMMDGFEEKGYRVGTPIFVRYSRVATMDKISEALGAKVTIQLIGERPGLATGESMSVYMAYEASSEKPESQRTVVSNIYAHGIPPLEAGAQVVHLTEILMREKKSGVELKI
;
A
#
# COMPACT_ATOMS: atom_id res chain seq x y z
N MET A 1 30.95 -46.91 -28.66
CA MET A 1 31.20 -45.79 -27.74
C MET A 1 29.86 -45.17 -27.42
N ASN A 2 29.23 -45.61 -26.33
CA ASN A 2 28.03 -44.98 -25.81
C ASN A 2 28.49 -43.75 -25.03
N CYS A 3 28.13 -42.57 -25.53
CA CYS A 3 28.27 -41.33 -24.78
C CYS A 3 27.01 -41.20 -23.93
N GLU A 4 27.02 -41.77 -22.73
CA GLU A 4 26.05 -41.43 -21.69
C GLU A 4 26.31 -39.98 -21.28
N GLN A 5 25.43 -39.07 -21.71
CA GLN A 5 25.37 -37.73 -21.15
C GLN A 5 24.84 -37.85 -19.72
N THR A 6 25.73 -37.94 -18.74
CA THR A 6 25.42 -37.55 -17.37
C THR A 6 25.11 -36.06 -17.38
N VAL A 7 23.84 -35.69 -17.47
CA VAL A 7 23.37 -34.34 -17.15
C VAL A 7 23.61 -34.17 -15.65
N GLY A 8 24.76 -33.59 -15.30
CA GLY A 8 25.09 -33.22 -13.94
C GLY A 8 23.99 -32.31 -13.39
N ASN A 9 23.65 -32.49 -12.12
CA ASN A 9 22.66 -31.70 -11.39
C ASN A 9 23.22 -30.30 -11.05
N ASP A 10 23.87 -29.64 -12.03
CA ASP A 10 24.63 -28.39 -11.92
C ASP A 10 23.71 -27.15 -11.96
N PHE A 11 22.54 -27.23 -11.34
CA PHE A 11 21.66 -26.06 -11.23
C PHE A 11 22.07 -25.23 -10.00
N VAL A 12 22.41 -23.96 -10.22
CA VAL A 12 22.65 -23.02 -9.14
C VAL A 12 21.33 -22.83 -8.38
N PRO A 13 21.30 -23.00 -7.04
CA PRO A 13 20.07 -22.81 -6.27
C PRO A 13 19.50 -21.41 -6.48
N ASP A 14 18.20 -21.33 -6.74
CA ASP A 14 17.52 -20.05 -6.92
C ASP A 14 17.48 -19.29 -5.58
N VAL A 15 18.24 -18.21 -5.53
CA VAL A 15 18.36 -17.35 -4.34
C VAL A 15 17.16 -16.42 -4.16
N SER A 16 16.21 -16.37 -5.10
CA SER A 16 14.99 -15.59 -4.97
C SER A 16 13.92 -16.30 -4.15
N LEU A 17 14.02 -17.62 -4.00
CA LEU A 17 13.01 -18.43 -3.32
C LEU A 17 12.79 -18.04 -1.84
N PRO A 18 11.54 -18.11 -1.33
CA PRO A 18 11.22 -17.76 0.05
C PRO A 18 11.99 -18.58 1.09
N GLU A 19 12.19 -19.88 0.86
CA GLU A 19 12.79 -20.82 1.82
C GLU A 19 14.26 -20.50 2.12
N VAL A 20 14.92 -19.75 1.23
CA VAL A 20 16.29 -19.23 1.46
C VAL A 20 16.33 -18.34 2.70
N LYS A 21 15.24 -17.61 2.98
CA LYS A 21 15.10 -16.77 4.18
C LYS A 21 15.01 -17.59 5.46
N ASP A 22 14.51 -18.82 5.40
CA ASP A 22 14.24 -19.64 6.59
C ASP A 22 15.49 -20.33 7.14
N LYS A 23 16.54 -20.41 6.33
CA LYS A 23 17.83 -21.01 6.75
C LYS A 23 18.44 -20.26 7.93
N VAL A 24 18.96 -21.02 8.90
CA VAL A 24 19.84 -20.50 9.95
C VAL A 24 21.27 -20.69 9.48
N LEU A 25 21.97 -19.57 9.30
CA LEU A 25 23.33 -19.54 8.77
C LEU A 25 24.37 -19.22 9.85
N VAL A 26 24.02 -19.32 11.13
CA VAL A 26 25.00 -19.20 12.23
C VAL A 26 25.80 -20.50 12.34
N ASP A 27 27.14 -20.44 12.26
CA ASP A 27 27.99 -21.65 12.19
C ASP A 27 28.00 -22.48 13.48
N HIS A 28 28.11 -21.80 14.63
CA HIS A 28 28.18 -22.44 15.95
C HIS A 28 27.12 -21.84 16.89
N PRO A 29 25.83 -22.09 16.64
CA PRO A 29 24.76 -21.52 17.44
C PRO A 29 24.76 -22.18 18.83
N ARG A 30 24.81 -21.35 19.89
CA ARG A 30 24.66 -21.81 21.29
C ARG A 30 23.37 -22.58 21.50
N ASN A 31 22.29 -22.14 20.84
CA ASN A 31 20.99 -22.80 20.85
C ASN A 31 20.32 -22.59 19.49
N LEU A 32 20.42 -23.58 18.61
CA LEU A 32 19.86 -23.53 17.25
C LEU A 32 18.33 -23.42 17.27
N GLU A 33 17.68 -24.12 18.19
CA GLU A 33 16.22 -24.15 18.27
C GLU A 33 15.64 -22.79 18.64
N MET A 34 16.30 -22.09 19.56
CA MET A 34 15.91 -20.73 19.91
C MET A 34 16.01 -19.78 18.71
N ILE A 35 17.07 -19.88 17.89
CA ILE A 35 17.22 -19.03 16.70
C ILE A 35 16.10 -19.32 15.70
N ARG A 36 15.73 -20.58 15.49
CA ARG A 36 14.59 -20.95 14.63
C ARG A 36 13.29 -20.34 15.14
N ARG A 37 13.02 -20.47 16.44
CA ARG A 37 11.84 -19.87 17.08
C ARG A 37 11.81 -18.35 16.91
N LEU A 38 12.93 -17.65 17.10
CA LEU A 38 13.00 -16.21 16.86
C LEU A 38 12.70 -15.85 15.41
N LYS A 39 13.26 -16.59 14.44
CA LYS A 39 12.99 -16.35 13.02
C LYS A 39 11.51 -16.49 12.69
N GLN A 40 10.77 -17.40 13.32
CA GLN A 40 9.33 -17.56 13.11
C GLN A 40 8.50 -16.41 13.70
N THR A 41 9.03 -15.67 14.68
CA THR A 41 8.31 -14.54 15.31
C THR A 41 8.44 -13.21 14.58
N THR A 42 9.26 -13.13 13.52
CA THR A 42 9.48 -11.87 12.82
C THR A 42 9.83 -12.06 11.35
N ASN A 43 9.38 -11.12 10.52
CA ASN A 43 9.80 -11.05 9.13
C ASN A 43 11.23 -10.52 8.93
N ALA A 44 11.89 -10.02 9.99
CA ALA A 44 13.27 -9.57 9.93
C ALA A 44 14.26 -10.72 9.61
N ARG A 45 15.37 -10.39 8.94
CA ARG A 45 16.39 -11.38 8.53
C ARG A 45 17.31 -11.76 9.70
N LEU A 46 16.77 -12.51 10.66
CA LEU A 46 17.53 -13.03 11.79
C LEU A 46 18.26 -14.32 11.45
N GLY A 47 19.26 -14.69 12.28
CA GLY A 47 19.97 -15.96 12.15
C GLY A 47 20.84 -16.08 10.89
N ILE A 48 21.19 -14.96 10.25
CA ILE A 48 21.97 -14.91 9.00
C ILE A 48 23.47 -15.18 9.16
N GLY A 49 23.96 -15.29 10.40
CA GLY A 49 25.38 -15.48 10.67
C GLY A 49 26.23 -14.31 10.19
N ARG A 50 27.54 -14.56 10.04
CA ARG A 50 28.53 -13.58 9.56
C ARG A 50 29.77 -14.28 9.01
N ALA A 51 30.51 -13.59 8.14
CA ALA A 51 31.87 -13.93 7.73
C ALA A 51 32.79 -12.78 8.18
N GLY A 52 33.52 -12.98 9.29
CA GLY A 52 34.14 -11.85 10.01
C GLY A 52 33.09 -10.87 10.50
N ASP A 53 33.19 -9.61 10.08
CA ASP A 53 32.23 -8.54 10.35
C ASP A 53 31.28 -8.24 9.18
N ARG A 54 31.23 -9.15 8.19
CA ARG A 54 30.43 -9.01 6.96
C ARG A 54 29.32 -10.05 6.89
N PHE A 55 28.34 -9.80 6.01
CA PHE A 55 27.33 -10.81 5.67
C PHE A 55 27.97 -12.04 5.03
N LYS A 56 27.32 -13.19 5.24
CA LYS A 56 27.60 -14.38 4.44
C LYS A 56 27.17 -14.17 3.00
N THR A 57 27.84 -14.84 2.07
CA THR A 57 27.59 -14.72 0.63
C THR A 57 26.13 -15.01 0.29
N GLU A 58 25.55 -16.08 0.82
CA GLU A 58 24.14 -16.43 0.58
C GLU A 58 23.17 -15.34 1.05
N THR A 59 23.40 -14.76 2.23
CA THR A 59 22.59 -13.63 2.71
C THR A 59 22.70 -12.41 1.81
N LEU A 60 23.91 -12.11 1.33
CA LEU A 60 24.14 -11.00 0.40
C LEU A 60 23.44 -11.24 -0.95
N LEU A 61 23.51 -12.46 -1.49
CA LEU A 61 22.85 -12.82 -2.74
C LEU A 61 21.32 -12.74 -2.61
N LYS A 62 20.73 -13.33 -1.56
CA LYS A 62 19.29 -13.22 -1.28
C LYS A 62 18.87 -11.76 -1.12
N PHE A 63 19.65 -10.95 -0.41
CA PHE A 63 19.37 -9.51 -0.27
C PHE A 63 19.36 -8.79 -1.63
N ARG A 64 20.29 -9.12 -2.53
CA ARG A 64 20.35 -8.53 -3.88
C ARG A 64 19.18 -8.97 -4.76
N ALA A 65 18.80 -10.25 -4.70
CA ALA A 65 17.63 -10.76 -5.41
C ALA A 65 16.34 -10.06 -4.95
N ASP A 66 16.11 -9.98 -3.64
CA ASP A 66 14.95 -9.30 -3.09
C ASP A 66 14.94 -7.80 -3.42
N HIS A 67 16.13 -7.19 -3.49
CA HIS A 67 16.24 -5.79 -3.89
C HIS A 67 15.88 -5.59 -5.36
N ALA A 68 16.24 -6.52 -6.26
CA ALA A 68 15.83 -6.46 -7.66
C ALA A 68 14.30 -6.56 -7.79
N ILE A 69 13.68 -7.51 -7.09
CA ILE A 69 12.21 -7.65 -7.03
C ILE A 69 11.55 -6.37 -6.52
N ALA A 70 12.09 -5.78 -5.45
CA ALA A 70 11.57 -4.54 -4.89
C ALA A 70 11.69 -3.35 -5.85
N GLN A 71 12.74 -3.29 -6.69
CA GLN A 71 12.87 -2.27 -7.73
C GLN A 71 11.81 -2.46 -8.81
N ASP A 72 11.59 -3.68 -9.28
CA ASP A 72 10.57 -3.99 -10.30
C ASP A 72 9.15 -3.67 -9.79
N ALA A 73 8.88 -3.91 -8.51
CA ALA A 73 7.60 -3.57 -7.89
C ALA A 73 7.26 -2.07 -7.95
N VAL A 74 8.27 -1.18 -7.90
CA VAL A 74 8.06 0.28 -8.04
C VAL A 74 7.50 0.65 -9.42
N TRP A 75 7.92 -0.09 -10.45
CA TRP A 75 7.55 0.14 -11.84
C TRP A 75 6.30 -0.63 -12.27
N THR A 76 5.74 -1.45 -11.38
CA THR A 76 4.52 -2.20 -11.66
C THR A 76 3.31 -1.27 -11.60
N ASP A 77 2.53 -1.27 -12.67
CA ASP A 77 1.26 -0.55 -12.74
C ASP A 77 0.13 -1.33 -12.05
N ILE A 78 -0.92 -0.61 -11.66
CA ILE A 78 -2.14 -1.22 -11.15
C ILE A 78 -2.87 -1.98 -12.27
N ASP A 79 -3.58 -3.04 -11.91
CA ASP A 79 -4.50 -3.70 -12.84
C ASP A 79 -5.76 -2.85 -13.00
N GLU A 80 -5.89 -2.11 -14.11
CA GLU A 80 -7.06 -1.27 -14.35
C GLU A 80 -8.37 -2.07 -14.47
N THR A 81 -8.31 -3.36 -14.78
CA THR A 81 -9.52 -4.20 -14.87
C THR A 81 -10.22 -4.31 -13.52
N LEU A 82 -9.46 -4.39 -12.43
CA LEU A 82 -9.99 -4.36 -11.06
C LEU A 82 -10.76 -3.06 -10.78
N ILE A 83 -10.21 -1.93 -11.22
CA ILE A 83 -10.81 -0.61 -11.02
C ILE A 83 -12.10 -0.47 -11.82
N ASP A 84 -12.11 -0.98 -13.05
CA ASP A 84 -13.28 -0.98 -13.94
C ASP A 84 -14.39 -1.89 -13.42
N GLU A 85 -14.07 -3.10 -12.97
CA GLU A 85 -15.02 -4.05 -12.39
C GLU A 85 -15.68 -3.52 -11.12
N MET A 86 -14.94 -2.76 -10.31
CA MET A 86 -15.46 -2.14 -9.09
C MET A 86 -16.17 -0.80 -9.35
N GLY A 87 -16.19 -0.32 -10.61
CA GLY A 87 -16.97 0.85 -11.02
C GLY A 87 -16.43 2.19 -10.52
N PHE A 88 -15.14 2.31 -10.28
CA PHE A 88 -14.54 3.57 -9.83
C PHE A 88 -14.53 4.62 -10.95
N TYR A 89 -14.84 5.87 -10.58
CA TYR A 89 -14.67 7.02 -11.48
C TYR A 89 -13.18 7.32 -11.64
N LYS A 90 -12.62 7.05 -12.83
CA LYS A 90 -11.17 7.15 -13.08
C LYS A 90 -10.76 8.57 -13.46
N VAL A 91 -9.76 9.10 -12.76
CA VAL A 91 -9.09 10.36 -13.06
C VAL A 91 -7.57 10.20 -12.95
N GLN A 92 -6.84 11.19 -13.46
CA GLN A 92 -5.38 11.22 -13.38
C GLN A 92 -4.92 12.60 -12.91
N THR A 93 -3.81 12.64 -12.17
CA THR A 93 -3.15 13.90 -11.80
C THR A 93 -2.49 14.56 -13.01
N LEU A 94 -1.76 15.66 -12.80
CA LEU A 94 -0.97 16.29 -13.87
C LEU A 94 0.23 15.45 -14.36
N VAL A 95 0.48 14.30 -13.75
CA VAL A 95 1.56 13.40 -14.12
C VAL A 95 1.20 12.64 -15.40
N LYS A 96 2.15 12.52 -16.32
CA LYS A 96 1.95 11.86 -17.62
C LYS A 96 2.27 10.36 -17.58
N ASP A 97 3.32 10.00 -16.87
CA ASP A 97 3.86 8.64 -16.83
C ASP A 97 4.53 8.33 -15.48
N LYS A 98 4.91 7.07 -15.30
CA LYS A 98 5.52 6.58 -14.06
C LYS A 98 6.88 7.22 -13.76
N GLU A 99 7.66 7.58 -14.78
CA GLU A 99 8.98 8.22 -14.59
C GLU A 99 8.82 9.63 -14.02
N GLU A 100 7.88 10.40 -14.58
CA GLU A 100 7.50 11.70 -14.03
C GLU A 100 6.92 11.56 -12.62
N TYR A 101 6.07 10.56 -12.38
CA TYR A 101 5.46 10.32 -11.06
C TYR A 101 6.48 10.16 -9.94
N VAL A 102 7.55 9.38 -10.19
CA VAL A 102 8.61 9.13 -9.22
C VAL A 102 9.44 10.39 -8.95
N ARG A 103 9.67 11.22 -9.97
CA ARG A 103 10.56 12.40 -9.91
C ARG A 103 9.84 13.70 -9.53
N ARG A 104 8.54 13.80 -9.76
CA ARG A 104 7.73 15.03 -9.62
C ARG A 104 6.55 14.83 -8.67
N PRO A 105 6.82 14.68 -7.36
CA PRO A 105 5.76 14.53 -6.37
C PRO A 105 4.82 15.73 -6.32
N ASP A 106 5.27 16.91 -6.72
CA ASP A 106 4.45 18.13 -6.84
C ASP A 106 3.31 17.96 -7.85
N ARG A 107 3.57 17.34 -9.02
CA ARG A 107 2.54 17.10 -10.05
C ARG A 107 1.54 16.02 -9.64
N GLY A 108 2.00 15.02 -8.88
CA GLY A 108 1.13 13.97 -8.35
C GLY A 108 0.20 14.42 -7.22
N ARG A 109 0.29 15.68 -6.76
CA ARG A 109 -0.59 16.26 -5.73
C ARG A 109 -1.73 17.11 -6.32
N ILE A 110 -1.73 17.34 -7.63
CA ILE A 110 -2.62 18.31 -8.28
C ILE A 110 -3.24 17.74 -9.54
N PHE A 111 -4.40 18.28 -9.89
CA PHE A 111 -5.17 17.94 -11.08
C PHE A 111 -5.15 19.08 -12.08
N SER A 112 -5.51 18.80 -13.33
CA SER A 112 -5.80 19.88 -14.29
C SER A 112 -7.15 20.52 -13.95
N ALA A 113 -7.37 21.74 -14.45
CA ALA A 113 -8.64 22.44 -14.26
C ALA A 113 -9.82 21.66 -14.87
N GLU A 114 -9.58 21.01 -16.01
CA GLU A 114 -10.55 20.18 -16.71
C GLU A 114 -10.93 18.94 -15.89
N THR A 115 -9.94 18.29 -15.27
CA THR A 115 -10.18 17.14 -14.39
C THR A 115 -10.97 17.54 -13.15
N MET A 116 -10.64 18.67 -12.52
CA MET A 116 -11.41 19.16 -11.36
C MET A 116 -12.85 19.50 -11.74
N ALA A 117 -13.06 20.20 -12.86
CA ALA A 117 -14.40 20.51 -13.34
C ALA A 117 -15.21 19.24 -13.68
N ALA A 118 -14.57 18.19 -14.17
CA ALA A 118 -15.22 16.90 -14.42
C ALA A 118 -15.63 16.21 -13.11
N ILE A 119 -14.76 16.19 -12.09
CA ILE A 119 -15.06 15.65 -10.76
C ILE A 119 -16.27 16.39 -10.15
N GLU A 120 -16.26 17.72 -10.17
CA GLU A 120 -17.36 18.55 -9.66
C GLU A 120 -18.67 18.31 -10.43
N ARG A 121 -18.61 18.06 -11.74
CA ARG A 121 -19.81 17.84 -12.55
C ARG A 121 -20.40 16.45 -12.36
N ASP A 122 -19.55 15.42 -12.29
CA ASP A 122 -19.96 14.02 -12.45
C ASP A 122 -20.09 13.27 -11.10
N CYS A 123 -19.50 13.78 -10.02
CA CYS A 123 -19.51 13.11 -8.71
C CYS A 123 -20.54 13.70 -7.74
N ILE A 124 -20.90 12.89 -6.73
CA ILE A 124 -21.84 13.28 -5.68
C ILE A 124 -21.25 14.38 -4.78
N HIS A 125 -22.01 15.45 -4.58
CA HIS A 125 -21.68 16.55 -3.66
C HIS A 125 -22.17 16.30 -2.23
N ASP A 126 -21.45 16.90 -1.30
CA ASP A 126 -21.60 16.87 0.16
C ASP A 126 -21.67 15.46 0.78
N PRO A 127 -20.89 14.45 0.31
CA PRO A 127 -20.97 13.12 0.87
C PRO A 127 -20.52 13.12 2.33
N ASP A 128 -21.09 12.21 3.11
CA ASP A 128 -20.56 11.96 4.45
C ASP A 128 -19.15 11.36 4.31
N VAL A 129 -19.00 10.34 3.46
CA VAL A 129 -17.73 9.66 3.23
C VAL A 129 -17.38 9.67 1.75
N GLN A 130 -16.21 10.23 1.41
CA GLN A 130 -15.64 10.16 0.06
C GLN A 130 -14.49 9.15 0.04
N ILE A 131 -14.62 8.10 -0.77
CA ILE A 131 -13.59 7.06 -0.93
C ILE A 131 -12.77 7.36 -2.19
N ILE A 132 -11.44 7.34 -2.02
CA ILE A 132 -10.47 7.51 -3.08
C ILE A 132 -9.54 6.31 -3.06
N VAL A 133 -9.29 5.71 -4.22
CA VAL A 133 -8.26 4.70 -4.42
C VAL A 133 -7.17 5.27 -5.29
N ALA A 134 -5.93 5.03 -4.93
CA ALA A 134 -4.76 5.55 -5.62
C ALA A 134 -3.74 4.43 -5.79
N ASP A 135 -3.16 4.34 -6.99
CA ASP A 135 -2.03 3.44 -7.25
C ASP A 135 -0.86 3.69 -6.29
N GLY A 136 -0.54 4.97 -6.04
CA GLY A 136 0.55 5.33 -5.14
C GLY A 136 1.90 4.84 -5.68
N LEU A 137 2.79 4.42 -4.78
CA LEU A 137 4.11 3.90 -5.17
C LEU A 137 4.11 2.40 -5.47
N SER A 138 2.99 1.70 -5.24
CA SER A 138 2.84 0.28 -5.53
C SER A 138 1.42 -0.04 -5.99
N GLY A 139 1.21 -0.23 -7.29
CA GLY A 139 -0.07 -0.71 -7.81
C GLY A 139 -0.40 -2.13 -7.33
N PHE A 140 0.63 -2.93 -7.07
CA PHE A 140 0.47 -4.29 -6.53
C PHE A 140 -0.20 -4.33 -5.16
N ALA A 141 0.10 -3.33 -4.31
CA ALA A 141 -0.56 -3.19 -3.00
C ALA A 141 -2.07 -2.98 -3.12
N ILE A 142 -2.52 -2.25 -4.14
CA ILE A 142 -3.96 -2.06 -4.37
C ILE A 142 -4.57 -3.37 -4.90
N ASN A 143 -3.94 -4.00 -5.89
CA ASN A 143 -4.42 -5.26 -6.46
C ASN A 143 -4.62 -6.35 -5.41
N ALA A 144 -3.68 -6.46 -4.46
CA ALA A 144 -3.69 -7.50 -3.44
C ALA A 144 -4.76 -7.30 -2.35
N ASN A 145 -5.15 -6.05 -2.05
CA ASN A 145 -5.91 -5.75 -0.83
C ASN A 145 -7.26 -5.06 -1.07
N LEU A 146 -7.46 -4.41 -2.23
CA LEU A 146 -8.59 -3.49 -2.43
C LEU A 146 -9.95 -4.17 -2.30
N ARG A 147 -10.15 -5.34 -2.91
CA ARG A 147 -11.46 -6.03 -2.90
C ARG A 147 -11.94 -6.30 -1.48
N ASP A 148 -11.04 -6.84 -0.66
CA ASP A 148 -11.33 -7.26 0.70
C ASP A 148 -11.65 -6.07 1.61
N ILE A 149 -10.79 -5.04 1.61
CA ILE A 149 -11.00 -3.87 2.46
C ILE A 149 -12.25 -3.07 2.02
N TYR A 150 -12.46 -2.93 0.71
CA TYR A 150 -13.54 -2.12 0.17
C TYR A 150 -14.91 -2.72 0.48
N ALA A 151 -15.06 -4.04 0.38
CA ALA A 151 -16.30 -4.73 0.73
C ALA A 151 -16.70 -4.45 2.19
N ILE A 152 -15.78 -4.61 3.14
CA ILE A 152 -16.04 -4.34 4.56
C ILE A 152 -16.35 -2.86 4.82
N MET A 153 -15.67 -1.94 4.13
CA MET A 153 -15.95 -0.52 4.24
C MET A 153 -17.35 -0.16 3.76
N MET A 154 -17.77 -0.68 2.60
CA MET A 154 -19.09 -0.40 2.05
C MET A 154 -20.21 -0.95 2.92
N ASP A 155 -20.11 -2.21 3.37
CA ASP A 155 -21.08 -2.82 4.27
C ASP A 155 -21.20 -2.01 5.58
N GLY A 156 -20.07 -1.63 6.17
CA GLY A 156 -20.04 -0.87 7.42
C GLY A 156 -20.56 0.57 7.27
N PHE A 157 -20.34 1.23 6.12
CA PHE A 157 -20.89 2.56 5.87
C PHE A 157 -22.39 2.54 5.59
N GLU A 158 -22.87 1.50 4.89
CA GLU A 158 -24.31 1.28 4.67
C GLU A 158 -25.02 1.02 6.00
N GLU A 159 -24.51 0.13 6.85
CA GLU A 159 -25.08 -0.16 8.16
C GLU A 159 -25.19 1.10 9.05
N LYS A 160 -24.18 1.98 8.97
CA LYS A 160 -24.15 3.26 9.71
C LYS A 160 -25.00 4.35 9.07
N GLY A 161 -25.55 4.12 7.87
CA GLY A 161 -26.38 5.07 7.15
C GLY A 161 -25.61 6.28 6.59
N TYR A 162 -24.30 6.15 6.35
CA TYR A 162 -23.52 7.23 5.75
C TYR A 162 -23.79 7.34 4.25
N ARG A 163 -23.94 8.58 3.76
CA ARG A 163 -23.98 8.82 2.32
C ARG A 163 -22.56 8.75 1.75
N VAL A 164 -22.24 7.62 1.12
CA VAL A 164 -20.98 7.43 0.41
C VAL A 164 -21.02 8.19 -0.93
N GLY A 165 -19.97 8.96 -1.22
CA GLY A 165 -19.79 9.67 -2.48
C GLY A 165 -19.45 8.72 -3.64
N THR A 166 -19.34 9.27 -4.85
CA THR A 166 -18.87 8.49 -6.02
C THR A 166 -17.46 7.98 -5.74
N PRO A 167 -17.17 6.67 -5.73
CA PRO A 167 -15.82 6.18 -5.51
C PRO A 167 -14.89 6.61 -6.65
N ILE A 168 -13.74 7.23 -6.33
CA ILE A 168 -12.83 7.79 -7.33
C ILE A 168 -11.51 7.01 -7.33
N PHE A 169 -11.03 6.63 -8.52
CA PHE A 169 -9.67 6.14 -8.69
C PHE A 169 -8.79 7.26 -9.25
N VAL A 170 -7.66 7.53 -8.61
CA VAL A 170 -6.70 8.55 -9.03
C VAL A 170 -5.39 7.90 -9.45
N ARG A 171 -5.08 7.95 -10.75
CA ARG A 171 -3.79 7.49 -11.30
C ARG A 171 -2.68 8.52 -11.00
N TYR A 172 -1.50 8.02 -10.62
CA TYR A 172 -0.31 8.81 -10.27
C TYR A 172 -0.57 9.78 -9.12
N SER A 173 -1.24 9.28 -8.08
CA SER A 173 -1.68 10.07 -6.94
C SER A 173 -0.66 10.15 -5.81
N ARG A 174 -0.55 11.31 -5.17
CA ARG A 174 0.03 11.50 -3.83
C ARG A 174 -1.10 11.80 -2.86
N VAL A 175 -0.82 11.61 -1.56
CA VAL A 175 -1.84 11.76 -0.50
C VAL A 175 -2.62 13.08 -0.58
N ALA A 176 -1.95 14.19 -0.90
CA ALA A 176 -2.57 15.52 -0.95
C ALA A 176 -3.65 15.69 -2.06
N THR A 177 -3.81 14.75 -2.99
CA THR A 177 -4.95 14.78 -3.93
C THR A 177 -6.29 14.64 -3.21
N MET A 178 -6.30 13.97 -2.04
CA MET A 178 -7.50 13.81 -1.22
C MET A 178 -8.08 15.16 -0.80
N ASP A 179 -7.22 16.14 -0.52
CA ASP A 179 -7.63 17.47 -0.09
C ASP A 179 -8.41 18.19 -1.20
N LYS A 180 -7.95 18.09 -2.44
CA LYS A 180 -8.58 18.73 -3.60
C LYS A 180 -9.93 18.11 -3.94
N ILE A 181 -10.04 16.80 -3.85
CA ILE A 181 -11.30 16.09 -4.07
C ILE A 181 -12.28 16.40 -2.92
N SER A 182 -11.80 16.44 -1.68
CA SER A 182 -12.61 16.82 -0.51
C SER A 182 -13.17 18.23 -0.64
N GLU A 183 -12.32 19.21 -0.99
CA GLU A 183 -12.72 20.61 -1.20
C GLU A 183 -13.76 20.73 -2.32
N ALA A 184 -13.54 20.06 -3.45
CA ALA A 184 -14.42 20.13 -4.62
C ALA A 184 -15.81 19.50 -4.40
N LEU A 185 -15.88 18.46 -3.57
CA LEU A 185 -17.11 17.72 -3.32
C LEU A 185 -17.75 18.03 -1.97
N GLY A 186 -17.15 18.85 -1.12
CA GLY A 186 -17.68 19.15 0.22
C GLY A 186 -17.75 17.92 1.14
N ALA A 187 -16.81 16.98 1.00
CA ALA A 187 -16.84 15.72 1.76
C ALA A 187 -16.54 15.94 3.25
N LYS A 188 -17.34 15.34 4.14
CA LYS A 188 -17.09 15.43 5.60
C LYS A 188 -15.90 14.58 6.05
N VAL A 189 -15.81 13.34 5.60
CA VAL A 189 -14.64 12.48 5.80
C VAL A 189 -14.15 11.98 4.46
N THR A 190 -12.89 12.25 4.14
CA THR A 190 -12.24 11.73 2.95
C THR A 190 -11.28 10.62 3.35
N ILE A 191 -11.37 9.50 2.63
CA ILE A 191 -10.59 8.30 2.86
C ILE A 191 -9.83 7.99 1.57
N GLN A 192 -8.50 7.91 1.65
CA GLN A 192 -7.67 7.53 0.51
C GLN A 192 -6.88 6.25 0.81
N LEU A 193 -7.16 5.21 0.04
CA LEU A 193 -6.40 3.97 -0.01
C LEU A 193 -5.27 4.14 -1.02
N ILE A 194 -4.02 3.97 -0.60
CA ILE A 194 -2.86 4.24 -1.44
C ILE A 194 -1.74 3.21 -1.22
N GLY A 195 -1.18 2.71 -2.33
CA GLY A 195 -0.03 1.80 -2.30
C GLY A 195 1.21 2.48 -1.73
N GLU A 196 1.82 1.85 -0.73
CA GLU A 196 3.03 2.36 -0.10
C GLU A 196 4.26 2.15 -0.99
N ARG A 197 5.40 2.70 -0.55
CA ARG A 197 6.68 2.39 -1.18
C ARG A 197 7.00 0.90 -0.97
N PRO A 198 7.25 0.12 -2.05
CA PRO A 198 7.67 -1.27 -1.93
C PRO A 198 8.85 -1.42 -0.97
N GLY A 199 8.70 -2.32 0.00
CA GLY A 199 9.77 -2.72 0.88
C GLY A 199 10.62 -3.81 0.25
N LEU A 200 11.75 -4.12 0.89
CA LEU A 200 12.59 -5.26 0.47
C LEU A 200 11.87 -6.61 0.61
N ALA A 201 10.86 -6.68 1.48
CA ALA A 201 10.18 -7.92 1.82
C ALA A 201 8.84 -8.11 1.09
N THR A 202 8.15 -7.02 0.75
CA THR A 202 6.83 -7.07 0.11
C THR A 202 6.54 -5.76 -0.63
N GLY A 203 5.85 -5.89 -1.77
CA GLY A 203 5.24 -4.80 -2.51
C GLY A 203 3.74 -4.61 -2.19
N GLU A 204 3.18 -5.42 -1.29
CA GLU A 204 1.73 -5.50 -1.05
C GLU A 204 1.24 -4.51 0.01
N SER A 205 2.14 -3.81 0.69
CA SER A 205 1.77 -2.90 1.80
C SER A 205 0.99 -1.70 1.27
N MET A 206 -0.23 -1.52 1.78
CA MET A 206 -1.09 -0.37 1.51
C MET A 206 -1.31 0.44 2.79
N SER A 207 -1.58 1.74 2.64
CA SER A 207 -2.02 2.64 3.70
C SER A 207 -3.40 3.20 3.39
N VAL A 208 -4.15 3.53 4.44
CA VAL A 208 -5.36 4.35 4.39
C VAL A 208 -5.10 5.67 5.11
N TYR A 209 -5.28 6.78 4.40
CA TYR A 209 -5.24 8.13 4.95
C TYR A 209 -6.65 8.66 5.07
N MET A 210 -6.99 9.25 6.22
CA MET A 210 -8.33 9.74 6.53
C MET A 210 -8.26 11.14 7.11
N ALA A 211 -9.15 12.04 6.69
CA ALA A 211 -9.26 13.35 7.31
C ALA A 211 -10.71 13.84 7.33
N TYR A 212 -11.07 14.58 8.39
CA TYR A 212 -12.33 15.28 8.51
C TYR A 212 -12.21 16.66 7.85
N GLU A 213 -13.09 16.94 6.88
CA GLU A 213 -13.09 18.13 6.02
C GLU A 213 -11.68 18.41 5.49
N ALA A 214 -11.12 17.45 4.75
CA ALA A 214 -9.74 17.53 4.27
C ALA A 214 -9.55 18.78 3.41
N SER A 215 -8.45 19.50 3.62
CA SER A 215 -8.17 20.73 2.89
C SER A 215 -6.68 20.97 2.73
N SER A 216 -6.34 21.59 1.60
CA SER A 216 -4.99 22.01 1.24
C SER A 216 -4.48 23.18 2.07
N GLU A 217 -5.39 23.89 2.75
CA GLU A 217 -5.07 24.94 3.73
C GLU A 217 -4.67 24.37 5.10
N LYS A 218 -4.92 23.07 5.33
CA LYS A 218 -4.58 22.37 6.58
C LYS A 218 -3.26 21.59 6.41
N PRO A 219 -2.45 21.44 7.47
CA PRO A 219 -1.19 20.70 7.41
C PRO A 219 -1.40 19.19 7.26
N GLU A 220 -0.36 18.46 6.88
CA GLU A 220 -0.34 17.00 6.77
C GLU A 220 -0.84 16.30 8.04
N SER A 221 -0.56 16.89 9.22
CA SER A 221 -0.98 16.39 10.52
C SER A 221 -2.49 16.35 10.74
N GLN A 222 -3.29 16.87 9.80
CA GLN A 222 -4.74 16.69 9.79
C GLN A 222 -5.15 15.24 9.54
N ARG A 223 -4.26 14.39 9.01
CA ARG A 223 -4.59 13.04 8.56
C ARG A 223 -4.39 12.01 9.66
N THR A 224 -5.38 11.16 9.85
CA THR A 224 -5.26 9.88 10.57
C THR A 224 -4.81 8.81 9.58
N VAL A 225 -3.91 7.92 9.98
CA VAL A 225 -3.33 6.90 9.08
C VAL A 225 -3.47 5.51 9.69
N VAL A 226 -3.94 4.57 8.87
CA VAL A 226 -3.82 3.12 9.12
C VAL A 226 -2.85 2.58 8.07
N SER A 227 -1.64 2.18 8.48
CA SER A 227 -0.58 1.73 7.57
C SER A 227 -0.35 0.23 7.67
N ASN A 228 0.50 -0.30 6.78
CA ASN A 228 0.93 -1.69 6.80
C ASN A 228 -0.25 -2.66 6.68
N ILE A 229 -1.18 -2.36 5.79
CA ILE A 229 -2.33 -3.22 5.48
C ILE A 229 -1.90 -4.21 4.38
N TYR A 230 -1.78 -5.48 4.75
CA TYR A 230 -1.44 -6.63 3.90
C TYR A 230 -1.49 -7.92 4.74
N ALA A 231 -1.34 -9.09 4.11
CA ALA A 231 -1.48 -10.40 4.75
C ALA A 231 -0.55 -10.66 5.97
N HIS A 232 0.61 -10.00 6.05
CA HIS A 232 1.52 -10.12 7.22
C HIS A 232 1.61 -8.84 8.06
N GLY A 233 0.70 -7.88 7.83
CA GLY A 233 0.50 -6.69 8.64
C GLY A 233 -0.88 -6.73 9.29
N ILE A 234 -1.65 -5.65 9.14
CA ILE A 234 -3.08 -5.68 9.45
C ILE A 234 -3.80 -6.31 8.25
N PRO A 235 -4.53 -7.42 8.40
CA PRO A 235 -5.28 -8.02 7.31
C PRO A 235 -6.30 -7.03 6.71
N PRO A 236 -6.52 -7.00 5.39
CA PRO A 236 -7.41 -6.04 4.74
C PRO A 236 -8.84 -6.01 5.29
N LEU A 237 -9.39 -7.17 5.65
CA LEU A 237 -10.72 -7.28 6.25
C LEU A 237 -10.79 -6.59 7.62
N GLU A 238 -9.79 -6.82 8.48
CA GLU A 238 -9.68 -6.18 9.80
C GLU A 238 -9.44 -4.67 9.67
N ALA A 239 -8.58 -4.28 8.72
CA ALA A 239 -8.33 -2.88 8.41
C ALA A 239 -9.60 -2.16 7.95
N GLY A 240 -10.47 -2.81 7.17
CA GLY A 240 -11.75 -2.25 6.74
C GLY A 240 -12.66 -1.92 7.93
N ALA A 241 -12.79 -2.85 8.88
CA ALA A 241 -13.57 -2.62 10.10
C ALA A 241 -12.96 -1.49 10.96
N GLN A 242 -11.64 -1.44 11.06
CA GLN A 242 -10.94 -0.36 11.76
C GLN A 242 -11.18 1.00 11.09
N VAL A 243 -11.16 1.07 9.76
CA VAL A 243 -11.45 2.29 9.00
C VAL A 243 -12.89 2.75 9.24
N VAL A 244 -13.87 1.84 9.21
CA VAL A 244 -15.28 2.18 9.51
C VAL A 244 -15.42 2.76 10.92
N HIS A 245 -14.79 2.13 11.90
CA HIS A 245 -14.80 2.60 13.29
C HIS A 245 -14.14 3.98 13.44
N LEU A 246 -12.99 4.20 12.80
CA LEU A 246 -12.30 5.49 12.82
C LEU A 246 -13.13 6.57 12.13
N THR A 247 -13.82 6.26 11.03
CA THR A 247 -14.72 7.21 10.36
C THR A 247 -15.83 7.67 11.29
N GLU A 248 -16.44 6.78 12.08
CA GLU A 248 -17.44 7.15 13.09
C GLU A 248 -16.87 8.10 14.15
N ILE A 249 -15.65 7.84 14.62
CA ILE A 249 -14.96 8.72 15.56
C ILE A 249 -14.70 10.10 14.94
N LEU A 250 -14.17 10.14 13.71
CA LEU A 250 -13.91 11.40 12.97
C LEU A 250 -15.19 12.22 12.80
N MET A 251 -16.29 11.56 12.43
CA MET A 251 -17.60 12.18 12.26
C MET A 251 -18.16 12.75 13.57
N ARG A 252 -18.04 12.00 14.66
CA ARG A 252 -18.52 12.43 15.98
C ARG A 252 -17.72 13.60 16.55
N GLU A 253 -16.40 13.51 16.49
CA GLU A 253 -15.50 14.51 17.08
C GLU A 253 -15.27 15.72 16.16
N LYS A 254 -15.59 15.59 14.86
CA LYS A 254 -15.32 16.59 13.82
C LYS A 254 -13.86 17.00 13.75
N LYS A 255 -12.98 16.02 13.97
CA LYS A 255 -11.52 16.17 14.09
C LYS A 255 -10.83 14.94 13.53
N SER A 256 -9.60 15.13 13.05
CA SER A 256 -8.75 14.05 12.55
C SER A 256 -7.28 14.33 12.83
N GLY A 257 -6.42 13.34 12.59
CA GLY A 257 -4.99 13.44 12.79
C GLY A 257 -4.62 13.81 14.23
N VAL A 258 -3.67 14.73 14.40
CA VAL A 258 -3.13 15.08 15.74
C VAL A 258 -4.13 15.78 16.64
N GLU A 259 -5.21 16.32 16.10
CA GLU A 259 -6.27 16.95 16.90
C GLU A 259 -7.24 15.93 17.50
N LEU A 260 -7.28 14.71 16.93
CA LEU A 260 -8.09 13.63 17.43
C LEU A 260 -7.42 12.97 18.63
N LYS A 261 -8.11 12.96 19.77
CA LYS A 261 -7.66 12.28 20.99
C LYS A 261 -8.50 11.02 21.17
N ILE A 262 -7.88 9.86 20.90
CA ILE A 262 -8.47 8.52 21.08
C ILE A 262 -8.07 7.99 22.45
#